data_AF-E6Q6I7-F1
#
_entry.id   AF-E6Q6I7-F1
#
_cell.length_a   1.000
_cell.length_b   1.000
_cell.length_c   1.000
_cell.angle_alpha   90.00
_cell.angle_beta   90.00
_cell.angle_gamma   90.00
#
_symmetry.space_group_name_H-M   'P 1'
#
loop_
_entity.id
_entity.type
_entity.pdbx_description
1 polymer ?
#
loop_
_entity_poly.entity_id
_entity_poly.type
_entity_poly.pdbx_seq_one_letter_code
_entity_poly.pdbx_strand_id
1 'polypeptide(L)'
;MNQQIPVWDARLGTAGGPSFGAALQALARERGVGDPELLEALGFTAEELAELYAGSHRVGTSLLARLAQALRLRPIEFMQKSALLSLDVYAFGLDPLFFLPEGQLRYDARIYMREINPRHAVPEGDMTKRNPILNALGEDPLLDALGRIEIELTYLLRVASQATGGTL
;
A
#
# COMPACT_ATOMS: atom_id res chain seq x y z
N MET A 1 9.88 -11.10 24.01
CA MET A 1 8.79 -11.33 23.03
C MET A 1 8.62 -10.04 22.24
N ASN A 2 9.20 -9.94 21.04
CA ASN A 2 8.95 -8.81 20.14
C ASN A 2 7.56 -9.01 19.54
N GLN A 3 6.52 -8.49 20.20
CA GLN A 3 5.23 -8.33 19.53
C GLN A 3 5.44 -7.25 18.46
N GLN A 4 5.61 -7.69 17.22
CA GLN A 4 5.55 -6.80 16.07
C GLN A 4 4.18 -6.12 16.10
N ILE A 5 4.20 -4.81 16.34
CA ILE A 5 3.01 -3.98 16.26
C ILE A 5 2.53 -4.02 14.80
N PRO A 6 1.26 -4.35 14.51
CA PRO A 6 0.75 -4.33 13.15
C PRO A 6 0.96 -2.99 12.47
N VAL A 7 1.35 -3.06 11.19
CA VAL A 7 1.57 -1.90 10.33
C VAL A 7 0.23 -1.27 9.95
N TRP A 8 -0.81 -2.08 9.74
CA TRP A 8 -2.18 -1.66 9.49
C TRP A 8 -3.18 -2.26 10.49
N ASP A 9 -4.02 -1.40 11.07
CA ASP A 9 -5.17 -1.78 11.90
C ASP A 9 -6.46 -1.56 11.09
N ALA A 10 -7.12 -2.63 10.67
CA ALA A 10 -8.34 -2.54 9.88
C ALA A 10 -9.60 -2.23 10.69
N ARG A 11 -9.54 -2.31 12.03
CA ARG A 11 -10.63 -1.85 12.90
C ARG A 11 -10.60 -0.33 13.01
N LEU A 12 -9.41 0.24 13.17
CA LEU A 12 -9.23 1.69 13.27
C LEU A 12 -9.10 2.37 11.89
N GLY A 13 -8.78 1.60 10.85
CA GLY A 13 -8.51 2.12 9.52
C GLY A 13 -7.23 2.95 9.47
N THR A 14 -6.21 2.57 10.24
CA THR A 14 -4.97 3.35 10.35
C THR A 14 -3.70 2.53 10.15
N ALA A 15 -2.70 3.17 9.55
CA ALA A 15 -1.35 2.68 9.36
C ALA A 15 -0.39 3.32 10.37
N GLY A 16 0.67 2.62 10.77
CA GLY A 16 1.75 3.17 11.57
C GLY A 16 2.72 2.11 12.07
N GLY A 17 3.42 2.39 13.16
CA GLY A 17 4.43 1.49 13.70
C GLY A 17 5.83 1.69 13.10
N PRO A 18 6.88 1.17 13.74
CA PRO A 18 8.26 1.52 13.40
C PRO A 18 8.70 1.05 12.01
N SER A 19 8.18 -0.09 11.53
CA SER A 19 8.47 -0.60 10.18
C SER A 19 7.87 0.30 9.10
N PHE A 20 6.63 0.77 9.29
CA PHE A 20 6.01 1.76 8.41
C PHE A 20 6.82 3.05 8.37
N GLY A 21 7.14 3.61 9.53
CA GLY A 21 7.88 4.88 9.63
C GLY A 21 9.25 4.80 8.97
N ALA A 22 10.00 3.72 9.21
CA ALA A 22 11.31 3.49 8.59
C ALA A 22 11.21 3.29 7.07
N ALA A 23 10.22 2.52 6.60
CA ALA A 23 9.98 2.31 5.18
C ALA A 23 9.59 3.60 4.47
N LEU A 24 8.72 4.41 5.09
CA LEU A 24 8.30 5.70 4.57
C LEU A 24 9.49 6.67 4.44
N GLN A 25 10.36 6.73 5.45
CA GLN A 25 11.55 7.57 5.40
C GLN A 25 12.52 7.12 4.30
N ALA A 26 12.73 5.82 4.13
CA ALA A 26 13.57 5.28 3.06
C ALA A 26 12.98 5.60 1.67
N LEU A 27 11.66 5.45 1.53
CA LEU A 27 10.93 5.68 0.29
C LEU A 27 10.93 7.16 -0.11
N ALA A 28 10.78 8.08 0.84
CA ALA A 28 10.89 9.52 0.60
C ALA A 28 12.28 9.87 0.05
N ARG A 29 13.34 9.32 0.64
CA ARG A 29 14.72 9.50 0.14
C ARG A 29 14.91 8.92 -1.26
N GLU A 30 14.40 7.71 -1.53
CA GLU A 30 14.45 7.08 -2.86
C GLU A 30 13.78 7.97 -3.93
N ARG A 31 12.66 8.60 -3.56
CA ARG A 31 11.87 9.46 -4.46
C ARG A 31 12.36 10.91 -4.51
N GLY A 32 13.39 11.26 -3.73
CA GLY A 32 13.90 12.63 -3.63
C GLY A 32 12.87 13.60 -3.03
N VAL A 33 11.93 13.09 -2.23
CA VAL A 33 10.92 13.89 -1.54
C VAL A 33 11.41 14.24 -0.14
N GLY A 34 11.47 15.53 0.17
CA GLY A 34 11.97 16.04 1.45
C GLY A 34 10.87 16.16 2.52
N ASP A 35 11.30 16.28 3.78
CA ASP A 35 10.39 16.50 4.90
C ASP A 35 9.44 17.71 4.70
N PRO A 36 9.87 18.86 4.14
CA PRO A 36 8.95 19.98 3.89
C PRO A 36 7.78 19.62 2.97
N GLU A 37 8.02 18.84 1.92
CA GLU A 37 6.99 18.40 0.97
C GLU A 37 6.02 17.41 1.62
N LEU A 38 6.53 16.54 2.50
CA LEU A 38 5.69 15.60 3.26
C LEU A 38 4.83 16.32 4.30
N LEU A 39 5.39 17.32 5.00
CA LEU A 39 4.63 18.14 5.95
C LEU A 39 3.49 18.88 5.25
N GLU A 40 3.76 19.47 4.08
CA GLU A 40 2.75 20.15 3.27
C GLU A 40 1.66 19.17 2.82
N ALA A 41 2.05 18.01 2.27
CA ALA A 41 1.10 17.01 1.79
C ALA A 41 0.19 16.48 2.91
N LEU A 42 0.77 16.25 4.09
CA LEU A 42 0.04 15.71 5.24
C LEU A 42 -0.71 16.78 6.05
N GLY A 43 -0.33 18.05 5.93
CA GLY A 43 -0.77 19.10 6.84
C GLY A 43 -0.24 18.91 8.26
N PHE A 44 0.93 18.28 8.40
CA PHE A 44 1.54 17.92 9.69
C PHE A 44 2.47 19.01 10.19
N THR A 45 2.70 18.99 11.50
CA THR A 45 3.83 19.62 12.15
C THR A 45 5.09 18.75 12.06
N ALA A 46 6.26 19.34 12.28
CA ALA A 46 7.52 18.59 12.33
C ALA A 46 7.53 17.51 13.42
N GLU A 47 6.80 17.74 14.52
CA GLU A 47 6.64 16.78 15.61
C GLU A 47 5.81 15.57 15.18
N GLU A 48 4.65 15.78 14.56
CA GLU A 48 3.80 14.69 14.05
C GLU A 48 4.52 13.84 12.99
N LEU A 49 5.31 14.46 12.11
CA LEU A 49 6.12 13.73 11.13
C LEU A 49 7.22 12.91 11.82
N ALA A 50 7.87 13.46 12.86
CA ALA A 50 8.87 12.73 13.63
C ALA A 50 8.24 11.54 14.38
N GLU A 51 7.05 11.72 14.96
CA GLU A 51 6.29 10.64 15.59
C GLU A 51 5.84 9.57 14.58
N LEU A 52 5.49 9.97 13.35
CA LEU A 52 5.15 9.04 12.28
C LEU A 52 6.37 8.19 11.88
N TYR A 53 7.54 8.81 11.72
CA TYR A 53 8.79 8.08 11.46
C TYR A 53 9.20 7.18 12.64
N ALA A 54 8.94 7.59 13.88
CA ALA A 54 9.15 6.78 15.06
C ALA A 54 8.12 5.63 15.19
N GLY A 55 6.99 5.72 14.47
CA GLY A 55 5.93 4.73 14.47
C GLY A 55 4.90 4.89 15.59
N SER A 56 4.97 5.97 16.38
CA SER A 56 3.99 6.28 17.43
C SER A 56 2.76 6.99 16.88
N HIS A 57 2.89 7.74 15.79
CA HIS A 57 1.77 8.37 15.09
C HIS A 57 1.12 7.40 14.09
N ARG A 58 -0.21 7.41 14.03
CA ARG A 58 -1.02 6.56 13.15
C ARG A 58 -1.77 7.41 12.14
N VAL A 59 -1.83 6.98 10.88
CA VAL A 59 -2.45 7.74 9.79
C VAL A 59 -3.56 6.95 9.11
N GLY A 60 -4.68 7.61 8.82
CA GLY A 60 -5.80 7.03 8.09
C GLY A 60 -5.59 6.97 6.57
N THR A 61 -6.50 6.31 5.85
CA THR A 61 -6.44 6.12 4.40
C THR A 61 -6.32 7.42 3.60
N SER A 62 -6.99 8.49 4.00
CA SER A 62 -6.90 9.79 3.31
C SER A 62 -5.47 10.36 3.34
N LEU A 63 -4.77 10.23 4.48
CA LEU A 63 -3.37 10.65 4.60
C LEU A 63 -2.42 9.71 3.85
N LEU A 64 -2.69 8.41 3.85
CA LEU A 64 -1.96 7.45 3.01
C LEU A 64 -2.09 7.78 1.52
N ALA A 65 -3.28 8.22 1.07
CA ALA A 65 -3.50 8.64 -0.31
C ALA A 65 -2.66 9.87 -0.68
N ARG A 66 -2.60 10.86 0.22
CA ARG A 66 -1.73 12.03 0.04
C ARG A 66 -0.25 11.66 0.03
N LEU A 67 0.18 10.70 0.84
CA LEU A 67 1.55 10.19 0.82
C LEU A 67 1.87 9.48 -0.50
N ALA A 68 1.00 8.59 -0.96
CA ALA A 68 1.16 7.92 -2.24
C ALA A 68 1.25 8.93 -3.39
N GLN A 69 0.41 9.96 -3.37
CA GLN A 69 0.43 11.05 -4.35
C GLN A 69 1.73 11.87 -4.28
N ALA A 70 2.16 12.30 -3.09
CA ALA A 70 3.38 13.08 -2.89
C ALA A 70 4.63 12.31 -3.36
N LEU A 71 4.67 11.01 -3.07
CA LEU A 71 5.74 10.09 -3.49
C LEU A 71 5.63 9.68 -4.97
N ARG A 72 4.54 10.07 -5.66
CA ARG A 72 4.24 9.74 -7.06
C ARG A 72 4.20 8.23 -7.31
N LEU A 73 3.56 7.52 -6.39
CA LEU A 73 3.42 6.07 -6.40
C LEU A 73 1.99 5.68 -6.72
N ARG A 74 1.83 4.54 -7.39
CA ARG A 74 0.53 3.87 -7.46
C ARG A 74 0.17 3.28 -6.09
N PRO A 75 -1.12 3.15 -5.74
CA PRO A 75 -1.55 2.58 -4.46
C PRO A 75 -0.90 1.24 -4.11
N ILE A 76 -0.89 0.29 -5.04
CA ILE A 76 -0.29 -1.03 -4.81
C ILE A 76 1.23 -0.96 -4.59
N GLU A 77 1.94 -0.12 -5.36
CA GLU A 77 3.38 0.08 -5.21
C GLU A 77 3.68 0.74 -3.86
N PHE A 78 2.89 1.74 -3.48
CA PHE A 78 3.01 2.41 -2.19
C PHE A 78 2.82 1.41 -1.05
N MET A 79 1.80 0.55 -1.08
CA MET A 79 1.57 -0.45 -0.04
C MET A 79 2.74 -1.42 0.09
N GLN A 80 3.33 -1.87 -1.03
CA GLN A 80 4.48 -2.77 -1.04
C GLN A 80 5.75 -2.08 -0.47
N LYS A 81 6.02 -0.85 -0.89
CA LYS A 81 7.23 -0.12 -0.48
C LYS A 81 7.16 0.52 0.91
N SER A 82 5.96 0.78 1.43
CA SER A 82 5.73 1.33 2.78
C SER A 82 5.63 0.26 3.87
N ALA A 83 5.89 -1.01 3.53
CA ALA A 83 5.75 -2.16 4.41
C ALA A 83 4.31 -2.44 4.91
N LEU A 84 3.28 -1.76 4.39
CA LEU A 84 1.87 -2.10 4.64
C LEU A 84 1.48 -3.46 4.04
N LEU A 85 2.11 -3.80 2.93
CA LEU A 85 2.00 -5.10 2.28
C LEU A 85 3.41 -5.65 2.08
N SER A 86 4.09 -5.93 3.21
CA SER A 86 5.49 -6.33 3.20
C SER A 86 5.71 -7.69 2.51
N LEU A 87 6.96 -7.94 2.10
CA LEU A 87 7.37 -9.26 1.62
C LEU A 87 7.17 -10.36 2.65
N ASP A 88 7.16 -10.04 3.94
CA ASP A 88 6.86 -11.00 5.00
C ASP A 88 5.39 -11.46 4.93
N VAL A 89 4.46 -10.54 4.65
CA VAL A 89 3.04 -10.88 4.44
C VAL A 89 2.87 -11.82 3.23
N TYR A 90 3.61 -11.57 2.15
CA TYR A 90 3.66 -12.50 1.00
C TYR A 90 4.31 -13.84 1.37
N ALA A 91 5.37 -13.83 2.18
CA ALA A 91 6.07 -15.04 2.64
C ALA A 91 5.21 -15.90 3.59
N PHE A 92 4.26 -15.31 4.31
CA PHE A 92 3.28 -16.02 5.15
C PHE A 92 2.05 -16.54 4.38
N GLY A 93 2.08 -16.51 3.04
CA GLY A 93 1.13 -17.24 2.19
C GLY A 93 0.07 -16.38 1.52
N LEU A 94 0.15 -15.06 1.59
CA LEU A 94 -0.66 -14.20 0.73
C LEU A 94 -0.17 -14.36 -0.72
N ASP A 95 -1.03 -14.87 -1.60
CA ASP A 95 -0.70 -15.01 -3.03
C ASP A 95 -0.47 -13.60 -3.62
N PRO A 96 0.66 -13.27 -4.25
CA PRO A 96 0.88 -11.96 -4.86
C PRO A 96 -0.18 -11.56 -5.89
N LEU A 97 -0.91 -12.54 -6.45
CA LEU A 97 -2.00 -12.37 -7.41
C LEU A 97 -3.38 -12.38 -6.76
N PHE A 98 -3.49 -12.30 -5.43
CA PHE A 98 -4.77 -12.39 -4.72
C PHE A 98 -5.78 -11.33 -5.13
N PHE A 99 -5.31 -10.16 -5.58
CA PHE A 99 -6.18 -9.11 -6.11
C PHE A 99 -6.71 -9.39 -7.52
N LEU A 100 -6.23 -10.41 -8.24
CA LEU A 100 -6.81 -10.82 -9.52
C LEU A 100 -8.02 -11.74 -9.28
N PRO A 101 -9.08 -11.72 -10.11
CA PRO A 101 -10.18 -12.67 -10.03
C PRO A 101 -9.70 -14.13 -10.11
N GLU A 102 -10.42 -15.04 -9.45
CA GLU A 102 -10.19 -16.48 -9.64
C GLU A 102 -10.47 -16.91 -11.09
N GLY A 103 -9.75 -17.93 -11.56
CA GLY A 103 -9.90 -18.51 -12.90
C GLY A 103 -8.65 -18.42 -13.76
N GLN A 104 -8.85 -18.51 -15.08
CA GLN A 104 -7.77 -18.62 -16.07
C GLN A 104 -6.74 -17.49 -15.95
N LEU A 105 -7.21 -16.27 -15.65
CA LEU A 105 -6.37 -15.09 -15.57
C LEU A 105 -5.36 -15.14 -14.41
N ARG A 106 -5.77 -15.62 -13.23
CA ARG A 106 -4.86 -15.83 -12.09
C ARG A 106 -3.94 -17.03 -12.35
N TYR A 107 -4.43 -18.05 -13.05
CA TYR A 107 -3.64 -19.22 -13.44
C TYR A 107 -2.49 -18.86 -14.41
N ASP A 108 -2.79 -18.09 -15.46
CA ASP A 108 -1.80 -17.65 -16.44
C ASP A 108 -0.74 -16.73 -15.81
N ALA A 109 -1.18 -15.80 -14.95
CA ALA A 109 -0.27 -14.93 -14.20
C ALA A 109 0.63 -15.72 -13.23
N ARG A 110 0.13 -16.81 -12.62
CA ARG A 110 0.94 -17.72 -11.79
C ARG A 110 2.01 -18.45 -12.59
N ILE A 111 1.70 -18.87 -13.82
CA ILE A 111 2.68 -19.49 -14.73
C ILE A 111 3.78 -18.48 -15.05
N TYR A 112 3.40 -17.28 -15.46
CA TYR A 112 4.33 -16.19 -15.76
C TYR A 112 5.26 -15.86 -14.57
N MET A 113 4.71 -15.76 -13.35
CA MET A 113 5.51 -15.51 -12.13
C MET A 113 6.43 -16.67 -11.74
N ARG A 114 6.05 -17.92 -12.03
CA ARG A 114 6.92 -19.09 -11.80
C ARG A 114 8.09 -19.16 -12.78
N GLU A 115 7.84 -18.78 -14.03
CA GLU A 115 8.84 -18.83 -15.11
C GLU A 115 9.83 -17.65 -15.05
N ILE A 116 9.41 -16.51 -14.48
CA ILE A 116 10.22 -15.30 -14.34
C ILE A 116 10.49 -15.06 -12.84
N ASN A 117 11.50 -15.74 -12.32
CA ASN A 117 12.28 -15.46 -11.10
C ASN A 117 11.53 -14.78 -9.90
N PRO A 118 11.48 -15.37 -8.68
CA PRO A 118 10.75 -14.86 -7.49
C PRO A 118 11.15 -13.48 -6.95
N ARG A 119 12.03 -12.73 -7.64
CA ARG A 119 12.48 -11.39 -7.28
C ARG A 119 11.77 -10.25 -8.04
N HIS A 120 10.88 -10.57 -8.99
CA HIS A 120 10.11 -9.52 -9.66
C HIS A 120 8.82 -9.19 -8.91
N ALA A 121 8.58 -7.89 -8.73
CA ALA A 121 7.31 -7.37 -8.26
C ALA A 121 6.17 -7.87 -9.15
N VAL A 122 5.02 -8.15 -8.55
CA VAL A 122 3.78 -8.49 -9.27
C VAL A 122 3.57 -7.50 -10.40
N PRO A 123 3.18 -7.90 -11.63
CA PRO A 123 2.93 -6.96 -12.70
C PRO A 123 1.75 -6.04 -12.36
N GLU A 124 2.06 -4.92 -11.70
CA GLU A 124 1.12 -3.93 -11.15
C GLU A 124 0.17 -3.38 -12.23
N GLY A 125 0.65 -3.24 -13.47
CA GLY A 125 -0.15 -2.78 -14.61
C GLY A 125 -1.19 -3.80 -15.10
N ASP A 126 -0.98 -5.09 -14.82
CA ASP A 126 -1.97 -6.13 -15.12
C ASP A 126 -3.04 -6.19 -14.01
N MET A 127 -2.68 -5.90 -12.76
CA MET A 127 -3.64 -5.91 -11.64
C MET A 127 -4.71 -4.84 -11.77
N THR A 128 -4.34 -3.59 -12.06
CA THR A 128 -5.31 -2.49 -12.18
C THR A 128 -6.25 -2.66 -13.38
N LYS A 129 -5.76 -3.24 -14.49
CA LYS A 129 -6.57 -3.48 -15.70
C LYS A 129 -7.47 -4.71 -15.60
N ARG A 130 -7.02 -5.75 -14.90
CA ARG A 130 -7.69 -7.06 -14.87
C ARG A 130 -8.52 -7.30 -13.61
N ASN A 131 -8.38 -6.47 -12.56
CA ASN A 131 -9.32 -6.42 -11.46
C ASN A 131 -10.51 -5.52 -11.85
N PRO A 132 -11.75 -6.04 -11.96
CA PRO A 132 -12.91 -5.25 -12.40
C PRO A 132 -13.21 -4.02 -11.52
N ILE A 133 -12.95 -4.10 -10.22
CA ILE A 133 -13.18 -3.00 -9.27
C ILE A 133 -12.15 -1.91 -9.51
N LEU A 134 -10.87 -2.27 -9.58
CA LEU A 134 -9.80 -1.29 -9.85
C LEU A 134 -9.93 -0.66 -11.24
N ASN A 135 -10.34 -1.44 -12.23
CA ASN A 135 -10.58 -0.93 -13.58
C ASN A 135 -11.74 0.09 -13.60
N ALA A 136 -12.84 -0.21 -12.91
CA ALA A 136 -13.98 0.71 -12.81
C ALA A 136 -13.61 2.04 -12.14
N LEU A 137 -12.75 2.02 -11.12
CA LEU A 137 -12.25 3.25 -10.47
C LEU A 137 -11.41 4.11 -11.41
N GLY A 138 -10.61 3.48 -12.28
CA GLY A 138 -9.78 4.19 -13.26
C GLY A 138 -10.60 5.00 -14.26
N GLU A 139 -11.80 4.53 -14.59
CA GLU A 139 -12.69 5.12 -15.61
C GLU A 139 -13.76 6.06 -15.02
N ASP A 140 -13.86 6.19 -13.70
CA ASP A 140 -14.89 7.00 -13.05
C ASP A 140 -14.65 8.52 -13.24
N PRO A 141 -15.55 9.25 -13.93
CA PRO A 141 -15.39 10.69 -14.18
C PRO A 141 -15.73 11.55 -12.95
N LEU A 142 -16.37 11.01 -11.92
CA LEU A 142 -16.77 11.76 -10.72
C LEU A 142 -15.64 11.90 -9.70
N LEU A 143 -14.61 11.06 -9.80
CA LEU A 143 -13.47 11.05 -8.89
C LEU A 143 -12.29 11.83 -9.47
N ASP A 144 -11.74 12.74 -8.68
CA ASP A 144 -10.43 13.32 -8.97
C ASP A 144 -9.30 12.31 -8.71
N ALA A 145 -8.06 12.68 -9.06
CA ALA A 145 -6.92 11.77 -8.94
C ALA A 145 -6.66 11.32 -7.48
N LEU A 146 -6.86 12.19 -6.50
CA LEU A 146 -6.60 11.87 -5.09
C LEU A 146 -7.70 10.94 -4.55
N GLY A 147 -8.96 11.22 -4.86
CA GLY A 147 -10.10 10.39 -4.51
C GLY A 147 -10.00 8.99 -5.10
N ARG A 148 -9.49 8.83 -6.33
CA ARG A 148 -9.21 7.51 -6.92
C ARG A 148 -8.15 6.75 -6.12
N ILE A 149 -7.04 7.40 -5.78
CA ILE A 149 -5.96 6.81 -4.96
C ILE A 149 -6.51 6.36 -3.61
N GLU A 150 -7.33 7.18 -2.95
CA GLU A 150 -7.90 6.89 -1.63
C GLU A 150 -8.85 5.69 -1.65
N ILE A 151 -9.75 5.61 -2.65
CA ILE A 151 -10.68 4.49 -2.77
C ILE A 151 -9.92 3.20 -3.14
N GLU A 152 -8.95 3.29 -4.04
CA GLU A 152 -8.09 2.15 -4.39
C GLU A 152 -7.32 1.64 -3.16
N LEU A 153 -6.67 2.51 -2.39
CA LEU A 153 -6.01 2.13 -1.14
C LEU A 153 -6.97 1.49 -0.15
N THR A 154 -8.16 2.06 0.02
CA THR A 154 -9.19 1.53 0.93
C THR A 154 -9.60 0.12 0.54
N TYR A 155 -9.86 -0.11 -0.76
CA TYR A 155 -10.17 -1.43 -1.29
C TYR A 155 -9.01 -2.41 -1.06
N LEU A 156 -7.79 -2.04 -1.45
CA LEU A 156 -6.62 -2.90 -1.34
C LEU A 156 -6.32 -3.28 0.12
N LEU A 157 -6.32 -2.31 1.03
CA LEU A 157 -6.09 -2.54 2.47
C LEU A 157 -7.18 -3.40 3.09
N ARG A 158 -8.45 -3.23 2.68
CA ARG A 158 -9.55 -4.03 3.20
C ARG A 158 -9.45 -5.49 2.76
N VAL A 159 -9.21 -5.72 1.48
CA VAL A 159 -9.07 -7.09 0.93
C VAL A 159 -7.84 -7.77 1.53
N ALA A 160 -6.70 -7.07 1.62
CA ALA A 160 -5.49 -7.58 2.23
C ALA A 160 -5.71 -7.96 3.71
N SER A 161 -6.31 -7.07 4.50
CA SER A 161 -6.62 -7.32 5.91
C SER A 161 -7.55 -8.51 6.12
N GLN A 162 -8.57 -8.69 5.26
CA GLN A 162 -9.45 -9.86 5.34
C GLN A 162 -8.69 -11.17 5.10
N ALA A 163 -7.76 -11.17 4.15
CA ALA A 163 -6.94 -12.33 3.85
C ALA A 163 -5.94 -12.66 4.97
N THR A 164 -5.49 -11.66 5.75
CA THR A 164 -4.50 -11.82 6.83
C THR A 164 -5.11 -11.89 8.23
N GLY A 165 -6.44 -12.06 8.35
CA GLY A 165 -7.10 -12.24 9.65
C GLY A 165 -7.30 -10.94 10.45
N GLY A 166 -7.29 -9.78 9.79
CA GLY A 166 -7.72 -8.50 10.37
C GLY A 166 -6.62 -7.47 10.55
N THR A 167 -5.36 -7.81 10.32
CA THR A 167 -4.20 -6.90 10.49
C THR A 167 -3.12 -7.17 9.43
N LEU A 168 -2.40 -6.13 9.01
CA LEU A 168 -1.18 -6.26 8.18
C LEU A 168 0.06 -5.80 8.96
#